data_AF-A0A818WLN0-F1
#
_entry.id   AF-A0A818WLN0-F1
#
_cell.length_a   1.000
_cell.length_b   1.000
_cell.length_c   1.000
_cell.angle_alpha   90.00
_cell.angle_beta   90.00
_cell.angle_gamma   90.00
#
_symmetry.space_group_name_H-M   'P 1'
#
loop_
_entity.id
_entity.type
_entity.pdbx_description
1 polymer ?
#
loop_
_entity_poly.entity_id
_entity_poly.type
_entity_poly.pdbx_seq_one_letter_code
_entity_poly.pdbx_strand_id
1 'polypeptide(L)'
;MFSKHLITASHTYLHLKNHLGHWHNHDHHPAIDDYHGDRHRAMIDLQEHLGRPGTTTKEIEHLMGTPTKILDQPDEILLSELKRNNELYEYPHDAKIWIYEWRNNHDYVYFILSKDKIVIQSAWYYSYE
;
A
#
# COMPACT_ATOMS: atom_id res chain seq x y z
N MET A 1 -9.98 16.23 -10.46
CA MET A 1 -8.86 17.01 -9.88
C MET A 1 -8.70 16.54 -8.44
N PHE A 2 -7.48 16.16 -8.02
CA PHE A 2 -7.25 15.67 -6.66
C PHE A 2 -7.40 16.79 -5.62
N SER A 3 -7.81 16.43 -4.40
CA SER A 3 -7.91 17.41 -3.31
C SER A 3 -6.53 17.90 -2.90
N LYS A 4 -6.43 19.12 -2.36
CA LYS A 4 -5.18 19.65 -1.82
C LYS A 4 -4.57 18.72 -0.77
N HIS A 5 -5.41 18.14 0.09
CA HIS A 5 -5.00 17.20 1.12
C HIS A 5 -4.33 15.95 0.52
N LEU A 6 -4.93 15.35 -0.51
CA LEU A 6 -4.38 14.17 -1.17
C LEU A 6 -3.06 14.47 -1.88
N ILE A 7 -2.93 15.65 -2.51
CA ILE A 7 -1.67 16.08 -3.12
C ILE A 7 -0.57 16.24 -2.05
N THR A 8 -0.91 16.80 -0.89
CA THR A 8 0.04 16.89 0.25
C THR A 8 0.45 15.50 0.73
N ALA A 9 -0.49 14.57 0.92
CA ALA A 9 -0.18 13.19 1.30
C ALA A 9 0.74 12.51 0.28
N SER A 10 0.45 12.64 -1.02
CA SER A 10 1.30 12.12 -2.10
C SER A 10 2.72 12.68 -2.03
N HIS A 11 2.89 14.00 -1.91
CA HIS A 11 4.21 14.60 -1.81
C HIS A 11 4.97 14.13 -0.56
N THR A 12 4.30 14.06 0.59
CA THR A 12 4.90 13.56 1.83
C THR A 12 5.34 12.11 1.67
N TYR A 13 4.48 11.24 1.16
CA TYR A 13 4.81 9.84 0.93
C TYR A 13 5.98 9.69 -0.04
N LEU A 14 5.92 10.31 -1.22
CA LEU A 14 6.97 10.22 -2.23
C LEU A 14 8.32 10.76 -1.75
N HIS A 15 8.30 11.84 -0.97
CA HIS A 15 9.50 12.37 -0.33
C HIS A 15 10.11 11.35 0.63
N LEU A 16 9.28 10.73 1.47
CA LEU A 16 9.75 9.82 2.52
C LEU A 16 10.02 8.41 2.01
N LYS A 17 9.38 7.93 0.95
CA LYS A 17 9.31 6.52 0.54
C LYS A 17 10.65 5.77 0.52
N ASN A 18 11.72 6.42 0.08
CA ASN A 18 13.03 5.80 -0.06
C ASN A 18 13.97 6.04 1.13
N HIS A 19 13.51 6.72 2.18
CA HIS A 19 14.30 6.88 3.40
C HIS A 19 14.26 5.61 4.23
N LEU A 20 15.39 5.25 4.85
CA LEU A 20 15.51 4.06 5.68
C LEU A 20 15.37 4.45 7.16
N GLY A 21 14.67 3.63 7.92
CA GLY A 21 14.50 3.76 9.37
C GLY A 21 14.88 2.46 10.07
N HIS A 22 14.46 2.31 11.32
CA HIS A 22 14.82 1.20 12.20
C HIS A 22 14.63 -0.19 11.57
N TRP A 23 13.54 -0.36 10.82
CA TRP A 23 13.17 -1.63 10.15
C TRP A 23 14.12 -2.05 9.02
N HIS A 24 15.11 -1.24 8.72
CA HIS A 24 16.18 -1.50 7.75
C HIS A 24 17.57 -1.46 8.41
N ASN A 25 17.68 -1.64 9.72
CA ASN A 25 18.93 -1.56 10.50
C ASN A 25 19.56 -0.16 10.53
N HIS A 26 18.75 0.89 10.41
CA HIS A 26 19.17 2.28 10.62
C HIS A 26 18.70 2.79 11.99
N ASP A 27 19.11 4.01 12.34
CA ASP A 27 18.55 4.69 13.51
C ASP A 27 17.04 4.90 13.33
N HIS A 28 16.32 4.87 14.45
CA HIS A 28 14.90 5.19 14.48
C HIS A 28 14.65 6.60 13.98
N HIS A 29 13.69 6.74 13.06
CA HIS A 29 13.26 8.01 12.53
C HIS A 29 11.74 8.16 12.71
N PRO A 30 11.25 9.02 13.61
CA PRO A 30 9.82 9.13 13.96
C PRO A 30 8.88 9.29 12.77
N ALA A 31 9.23 10.16 11.81
CA ALA A 31 8.40 10.38 10.61
C ALA A 31 8.26 9.13 9.69
N ILE A 32 9.17 8.16 9.83
CA ILE A 32 9.30 6.97 9.00
C ILE A 32 8.84 5.73 9.75
N ASP A 33 9.20 5.56 11.01
CA ASP A 33 9.03 4.30 11.75
C ASP A 33 7.79 4.30 12.66
N ASP A 34 7.34 5.47 13.12
CA ASP A 34 6.28 5.53 14.11
C ASP A 34 4.90 5.30 13.51
N TYR A 35 4.07 4.58 14.28
CA TYR A 35 2.65 4.56 14.00
C TYR A 35 2.08 5.99 14.07
N HIS A 36 1.37 6.36 13.00
CA HIS A 36 0.96 7.74 12.75
C HIS A 36 2.13 8.74 12.62
N GLY A 37 3.34 8.29 12.26
CA GLY A 37 4.36 9.14 11.66
C GLY A 37 3.93 9.62 10.27
N ASP A 38 4.67 10.57 9.72
CA ASP A 38 4.30 11.25 8.47
C ASP A 38 4.10 10.29 7.30
N ARG A 39 4.99 9.27 7.17
CA ARG A 39 4.85 8.25 6.12
C ARG A 39 3.59 7.42 6.30
N HIS A 40 3.32 6.95 7.53
CA HIS A 40 2.14 6.13 7.82
C HIS A 40 0.84 6.90 7.56
N ARG A 41 0.72 8.14 8.04
CA ARG A 41 -0.46 8.99 7.81
C ARG A 41 -0.67 9.24 6.32
N ALA A 42 0.40 9.59 5.60
CA ALA A 42 0.31 9.79 4.17
C ALA A 42 -0.16 8.52 3.43
N MET A 43 0.34 7.34 3.81
CA MET A 43 -0.10 6.07 3.24
C MET A 43 -1.56 5.75 3.57
N ILE A 44 -2.05 6.07 4.77
CA ILE A 44 -3.47 5.92 5.13
C ILE A 44 -4.32 6.79 4.21
N ASP A 45 -4.03 8.10 4.15
CA ASP A 45 -4.79 9.06 3.35
C ASP A 45 -4.82 8.65 1.86
N LEU A 46 -3.67 8.19 1.36
CA LEU A 46 -3.54 7.68 -0.01
C LEU A 46 -4.34 6.41 -0.23
N GLN A 47 -4.26 5.42 0.67
CA GLN A 47 -4.99 4.14 0.54
C GLN A 47 -6.50 4.35 0.63
N GLU A 48 -7.00 5.20 1.52
CA GLU A 48 -8.44 5.49 1.64
C GLU A 48 -9.03 6.11 0.36
N HIS A 49 -8.23 6.86 -0.38
CA HIS A 49 -8.63 7.45 -1.65
C HIS A 49 -8.46 6.47 -2.81
N LEU A 50 -7.25 5.90 -2.94
CA LEU A 50 -6.84 5.08 -4.08
C LEU A 50 -7.37 3.65 -4.00
N GLY A 51 -7.78 3.21 -2.82
CA GLY A 51 -8.29 1.87 -2.56
C GLY A 51 -9.70 1.61 -3.06
N ARG A 52 -10.35 2.62 -3.62
CA ARG A 52 -11.74 2.55 -4.02
C ARG A 52 -11.88 1.80 -5.34
N PRO A 53 -12.90 0.93 -5.48
CA PRO A 53 -13.19 0.31 -6.75
C PRO A 53 -13.33 1.35 -7.87
N GLY A 54 -12.64 1.12 -8.99
CA GLY A 54 -12.62 2.06 -10.12
C GLY A 54 -11.39 2.95 -10.21
N THR A 55 -10.58 3.07 -9.16
CA THR A 55 -9.28 3.75 -9.24
C THR A 55 -8.35 3.02 -10.20
N THR A 56 -7.66 3.75 -11.08
CA THR A 56 -6.75 3.16 -12.07
C THR A 56 -5.34 3.02 -11.53
N THR A 57 -4.56 2.07 -12.04
CA THR A 57 -3.12 1.98 -11.68
C THR A 57 -2.36 3.25 -12.01
N LYS A 58 -2.75 4.00 -13.05
CA LYS A 58 -2.12 5.27 -13.41
C LYS A 58 -2.27 6.31 -12.30
N GLU A 59 -3.42 6.34 -11.63
CA GLU A 59 -3.65 7.25 -10.49
C GLU A 59 -2.82 6.82 -9.28
N ILE A 60 -2.73 5.51 -9.03
CA ILE A 60 -1.86 4.97 -7.98
C ILE A 60 -0.40 5.32 -8.26
N GLU A 61 0.11 5.05 -9.46
CA GLU A 61 1.50 5.40 -9.84
C GLU A 61 1.75 6.90 -9.78
N HIS A 62 0.78 7.72 -10.18
CA HIS A 62 0.93 9.17 -10.13
C HIS A 62 1.09 9.68 -8.69
N LEU A 63 0.34 9.12 -7.74
CA LEU A 63 0.31 9.61 -6.36
C LEU A 63 1.25 8.86 -5.40
N MET A 64 1.55 7.59 -5.66
CA MET A 64 2.40 6.75 -4.83
C MET A 64 3.71 6.32 -5.51
N GLY A 65 3.87 6.58 -6.81
CA GLY A 65 4.99 6.06 -7.59
C GLY A 65 4.88 4.54 -7.80
N THR A 66 5.99 3.93 -8.22
CA THR A 66 6.05 2.49 -8.51
C THR A 66 5.84 1.64 -7.26
N PRO A 67 5.10 0.54 -7.30
CA PRO A 67 4.99 -0.36 -6.13
C PRO A 67 6.35 -0.93 -5.74
N THR A 68 6.51 -1.27 -4.47
CA THR A 68 7.71 -1.97 -3.96
C THR A 68 7.77 -3.40 -4.52
N LYS A 69 6.62 -4.08 -4.58
CA LYS A 69 6.48 -5.41 -5.17
C LYS A 69 5.23 -5.52 -6.02
N ILE A 70 5.32 -6.36 -7.05
CA ILE A 70 4.20 -6.76 -7.89
C ILE A 70 4.12 -8.27 -7.83
N LEU A 71 2.96 -8.80 -7.45
CA LEU A 71 2.71 -10.24 -7.42
C LEU A 71 1.62 -10.61 -8.43
N ASP A 72 1.77 -11.78 -9.04
CA ASP A 72 0.77 -12.37 -9.92
C ASP A 72 -0.31 -13.12 -9.14
N GLN A 73 0.03 -13.56 -7.93
CA GLN A 73 -0.84 -14.28 -6.99
C GLN A 73 -0.46 -13.88 -5.57
N PRO A 74 -1.39 -13.94 -4.60
CA PRO A 74 -1.05 -13.69 -3.21
C PRO A 74 -0.04 -14.75 -2.72
N ASP A 75 0.97 -14.31 -1.98
CA ASP A 75 1.83 -15.24 -1.25
C ASP A 75 1.08 -15.87 -0.07
N GLU A 76 1.72 -16.81 0.64
CA GLU A 76 1.06 -17.55 1.73
C GLU A 76 0.57 -16.63 2.86
N ILE A 77 1.31 -15.55 3.15
CA ILE A 77 0.99 -14.59 4.21
C ILE A 77 -0.24 -13.79 3.81
N LEU A 78 -0.21 -13.17 2.63
CA LEU A 78 -1.33 -12.38 2.12
C LEU A 78 -2.57 -13.25 1.88
N LEU A 79 -2.39 -14.48 1.38
CA LEU A 79 -3.48 -15.43 1.21
C LEU A 79 -4.15 -15.75 2.55
N SER A 80 -3.37 -15.90 3.63
CA SER A 80 -3.89 -16.14 4.97
C SER A 80 -4.66 -14.93 5.51
N GLU A 81 -4.15 -13.72 5.27
CA GLU A 81 -4.82 -12.47 5.65
C GLU A 81 -6.18 -12.31 4.96
N LEU A 82 -6.19 -12.43 3.64
CA LEU A 82 -7.41 -12.32 2.83
C LEU A 82 -8.45 -13.37 3.24
N LYS A 83 -8.03 -14.59 3.61
CA LYS A 83 -8.93 -15.62 4.14
C LYS A 83 -9.49 -15.23 5.49
N ARG A 84 -8.66 -14.71 6.40
CA ARG A 84 -9.07 -14.27 7.75
C ARG A 84 -10.14 -13.19 7.68
N ASN A 85 -10.01 -12.26 6.73
CA ASN A 85 -10.94 -11.14 6.58
C ASN A 85 -12.17 -11.50 5.74
N ASN A 86 -12.29 -12.76 5.28
CA ASN A 86 -13.36 -13.25 4.41
C ASN A 86 -13.45 -12.48 3.07
N GLU A 87 -12.31 -12.00 2.58
CA GLU A 87 -12.17 -11.17 1.39
C GLU A 87 -11.82 -11.99 0.13
N LEU A 88 -11.64 -13.31 0.29
CA LEU A 88 -11.02 -14.19 -0.70
C LEU A 88 -12.01 -15.13 -1.41
N TYR A 89 -13.25 -14.71 -1.65
CA TYR A 89 -14.22 -15.63 -2.22
C TYR A 89 -13.81 -16.11 -3.63
N GLU A 90 -13.21 -15.26 -4.47
CA GLU A 90 -12.57 -15.66 -5.73
C GLU A 90 -11.47 -14.64 -6.13
N TYR A 91 -10.19 -14.95 -5.90
CA TYR A 91 -9.10 -14.12 -6.43
C TYR A 91 -9.07 -14.27 -7.96
N PRO A 92 -9.23 -13.19 -8.75
CA PRO A 92 -9.25 -13.33 -10.20
C PRO A 92 -7.91 -13.86 -10.72
N HIS A 93 -7.94 -14.88 -11.57
CA HIS A 93 -6.73 -15.55 -12.08
C HIS A 93 -5.77 -14.61 -12.83
N ASP A 94 -6.27 -13.48 -13.33
CA ASP A 94 -5.52 -12.46 -14.07
C ASP A 94 -5.29 -11.17 -13.27
N ALA A 95 -5.64 -11.17 -11.97
CA ALA A 95 -5.38 -10.04 -11.11
C ALA A 95 -3.89 -9.89 -10.79
N LYS A 96 -3.47 -8.64 -10.54
CA LYS A 96 -2.15 -8.31 -10.00
C LYS A 96 -2.31 -7.73 -8.61
N ILE A 97 -1.32 -7.98 -7.75
CA ILE A 97 -1.22 -7.34 -6.44
C ILE A 97 -0.04 -6.37 -6.46
N TRP A 98 -0.30 -5.13 -6.09
CA TRP A 98 0.72 -4.10 -5.91
C TRP A 98 0.90 -3.81 -4.44
N ILE A 99 2.13 -3.94 -3.95
CA ILE A 99 2.48 -3.76 -2.54
C ILE A 99 3.34 -2.52 -2.38
N TYR A 100 3.00 -1.70 -1.39
CA TYR A 100 3.74 -0.52 -0.95
C TYR A 100 4.13 -0.72 0.51
N GLU A 101 5.41 -0.98 0.74
CA GLU A 101 5.96 -1.27 2.08
C GLU A 101 6.12 0.00 2.92
N TRP A 102 5.84 -0.11 4.21
CA TRP A 102 6.08 0.95 5.18
C TRP A 102 7.28 0.61 6.07
N ARG A 103 7.19 -0.49 6.83
CA ARG A 103 8.19 -0.97 7.79
C ARG A 103 8.80 -2.27 7.28
N ASN A 104 9.38 -2.20 6.08
CA ASN A 104 9.83 -3.39 5.34
C ASN A 104 8.64 -4.35 5.11
N ASN A 105 8.84 -5.66 5.14
CA ASN A 105 7.79 -6.67 5.01
C ASN A 105 6.84 -6.77 6.23
N HIS A 106 7.04 -5.97 7.28
CA HIS A 106 6.26 -6.05 8.51
C HIS A 106 4.86 -5.44 8.33
N ASP A 107 4.78 -4.21 7.79
CA ASP A 107 3.50 -3.55 7.51
C ASP A 107 3.52 -2.89 6.13
N TYR A 108 2.44 -3.06 5.40
CA TYR A 108 2.32 -2.59 4.02
C TYR A 108 0.86 -2.36 3.63
N VAL A 109 0.68 -1.52 2.61
CA VAL A 109 -0.58 -1.42 1.86
C VAL A 109 -0.48 -2.29 0.63
N TYR A 110 -1.55 -3.00 0.31
CA TYR A 110 -1.67 -3.72 -0.95
C TYR A 110 -2.92 -3.32 -1.73
N PHE A 111 -2.81 -3.33 -3.06
CA PHE A 111 -3.91 -3.12 -3.99
C PHE A 111 -4.07 -4.37 -4.85
N ILE A 112 -5.28 -4.93 -4.89
CA ILE A 112 -5.67 -5.98 -5.83
C ILE A 112 -6.25 -5.30 -7.06
N LEU A 113 -5.66 -5.60 -8.21
CA LEU A 113 -5.93 -4.94 -9.48
C LEU A 113 -6.50 -5.96 -10.47
N SER A 114 -7.54 -5.59 -11.20
CA SER A 114 -8.04 -6.37 -12.32
C SER A 114 -7.05 -6.40 -13.49
N LYS A 115 -7.28 -7.29 -14.46
CA LYS A 115 -6.56 -7.26 -15.76
C LYS A 115 -6.63 -5.91 -16.48
N ASP A 116 -7.69 -5.14 -16.25
CA ASP A 116 -7.92 -3.84 -16.87
C ASP A 116 -7.21 -2.70 -16.11
N LYS A 117 -6.36 -3.05 -15.13
CA LYS A 117 -5.55 -2.12 -14.32
C LYS A 117 -6.41 -1.18 -13.48
N ILE A 118 -7.45 -1.74 -12.89
CA ILE A 118 -8.39 -1.04 -12.01
C ILE A 118 -8.37 -1.72 -10.64
N VAL A 119 -8.39 -0.93 -9.57
CA VAL A 119 -8.52 -1.42 -8.20
C VAL A 119 -9.85 -2.17 -8.05
N ILE A 120 -9.73 -3.41 -7.62
CA ILE A 120 -10.84 -4.25 -7.14
C ILE A 120 -10.98 -4.03 -5.63
N GLN A 121 -9.85 -4.05 -4.93
CA GLN A 121 -9.79 -3.96 -3.48
C GLN A 121 -8.42 -3.41 -3.05
N SER A 122 -8.36 -2.83 -1.85
CA SER A 122 -7.10 -2.60 -1.14
C SER A 122 -7.28 -2.73 0.36
N ALA A 123 -6.19 -3.00 1.06
CA ALA A 123 -6.18 -3.05 2.51
C ALA A 123 -4.75 -2.88 3.06
N TRP A 124 -4.69 -2.71 4.38
CA TRP A 124 -3.44 -2.79 5.13
C TRP A 124 -3.20 -4.23 5.56
N TYR A 125 -1.95 -4.66 5.48
CA TYR A 125 -1.44 -5.78 6.24
C TYR A 125 -0.61 -5.24 7.41
N TYR A 126 -0.87 -5.78 8.60
CA TYR A 126 -0.12 -5.55 9.82
C TYR A 126 0.32 -6.90 10.39
N SER A 127 1.62 -7.15 10.56
CA SER A 127 2.08 -8.45 11.06
C SER A 127 1.90 -8.68 12.57
N TYR A 128 1.31 -7.73 13.31
CA TYR A 128 1.02 -7.80 14.76
C TYR A 128 2.03 -8.64 15.56
N GLU A 129 3.14 -8.01 15.99
CA GLU A 129 4.04 -8.57 17.02
C GLU A 129 3.49 -8.36 18.43
#